data_AF-A0A8J8EC91-F1
#
_entry.id   AF-A0A8J8EC91-F1
#
_cell.length_a   1.000
_cell.length_b   1.000
_cell.length_c   1.000
_cell.angle_alpha   90.00
_cell.angle_beta   90.00
_cell.angle_gamma   90.00
#
_symmetry.space_group_name_H-M   'P 1'
#
loop_
_entity.id
_entity.type
_entity.pdbx_description
1 polymer ?
#
loop_
_entity_poly.entity_id
_entity_poly.type
_entity_poly.pdbx_seq_one_letter_code
_entity_poly.pdbx_strand_id
1 'polypeptide(L)'
;KQYDEALRIKKTIESLRKRLSLSEDELKKLKAEIENAKQRKEEILREIEEIGEKKGELKNATSEKNKAILELRKARGKCPVCGAELTDEHREDLIKKYTLEIESYAKEMEQLMRREKELRAELVNIEKILKKEKDVITNEEILNQI
;
A
#
# COMPACT_ATOMS: atom_id res chain seq x y z
N LYS A 1 -9.16 53.40 30.87
CA LYS A 1 -7.96 52.52 30.86
C LYS A 1 -8.35 51.05 30.87
N GLN A 2 -8.79 50.45 31.99
CA GLN A 2 -9.18 49.03 32.02
C GLN A 2 -10.37 48.68 31.11
N TYR A 3 -11.38 49.56 31.04
CA TYR A 3 -12.53 49.37 30.14
C TYR A 3 -12.14 49.39 28.66
N ASP A 4 -11.29 50.34 28.25
CA ASP A 4 -10.82 50.46 26.86
C ASP A 4 -9.96 49.27 26.43
N GLU A 5 -9.16 48.75 27.36
CA GLU A 5 -8.34 47.56 27.17
C GLU A 5 -9.19 46.30 27.02
N ALA A 6 -10.21 46.12 27.88
CA ALA A 6 -11.18 45.04 27.75
C ALA A 6 -11.93 45.10 26.40
N LEU A 7 -12.27 46.31 25.93
CA LEU A 7 -12.96 46.50 24.65
C LEU A 7 -12.06 46.15 23.44
N ARG A 8 -10.75 46.44 23.54
CA ARG A 8 -9.77 46.03 22.52
C ARG A 8 -9.60 44.51 22.50
N ILE A 9 -9.42 43.88 23.66
CA ILE A 9 -9.31 42.42 23.78
C ILE A 9 -10.55 41.74 23.19
N LYS A 10 -11.75 42.22 23.52
CA LYS A 10 -13.00 41.69 22.96
C LYS A 10 -13.03 41.76 21.44
N LYS A 11 -12.66 42.90 20.84
CA LYS A 11 -12.61 43.07 19.38
C LYS A 11 -11.57 42.14 18.73
N THR A 12 -10.43 41.94 19.37
CA THR A 12 -9.39 41.00 18.90
C THR A 12 -9.92 39.57 18.89
N ILE A 13 -10.54 39.12 19.99
CA ILE A 13 -11.15 37.78 20.09
C ILE A 13 -12.25 37.59 19.04
N GLU A 14 -13.14 38.58 18.85
CA GLU A 14 -14.19 38.51 17.82
C GLU A 14 -13.61 38.40 16.41
N SER A 15 -12.51 39.11 16.12
CA SER A 15 -11.80 39.03 14.84
C SER A 15 -11.16 37.65 14.63
N LEU A 16 -10.50 37.11 15.65
CA LEU A 16 -9.89 35.78 15.61
C LEU A 16 -10.96 34.69 15.40
N ARG A 17 -12.08 34.75 16.12
CA ARG A 17 -13.20 33.82 15.95
C ARG A 17 -13.78 33.85 14.52
N LYS A 18 -13.84 35.01 13.87
CA LYS A 18 -14.28 35.12 12.47
C LYS A 18 -13.30 34.50 11.46
N ARG A 19 -12.04 34.31 11.84
CA ARG A 19 -11.01 33.69 10.99
C ARG A 19 -10.98 32.17 11.11
N LEU A 20 -11.61 31.59 12.14
CA LEU A 20 -11.78 30.14 12.24
C LEU A 20 -12.67 29.65 11.10
N SER A 21 -12.16 28.69 10.34
CA SER A 21 -12.93 28.01 9.29
C SER A 21 -13.59 26.73 9.80
N LEU A 22 -13.20 26.24 10.98
CA LEU A 22 -13.72 25.04 11.62
C LEU A 22 -14.06 25.34 13.08
N SER A 23 -15.12 24.73 13.59
CA SER A 23 -15.36 24.64 15.03
C SER A 23 -14.31 23.75 15.71
N GLU A 24 -14.16 23.88 17.03
CA GLU A 24 -13.25 23.04 17.82
C GLU A 24 -13.57 21.54 17.67
N ASP A 25 -14.86 21.18 17.61
CA ASP A 25 -15.30 19.79 17.41
C ASP A 25 -14.96 19.26 16.01
N GLU A 26 -15.16 20.07 14.97
CA GLU A 26 -14.77 19.72 13.60
C GLU A 26 -13.25 19.59 13.47
N LEU A 27 -12.50 20.49 14.11
CA LEU A 27 -11.05 20.43 14.16
C LEU A 27 -10.55 19.15 14.83
N LYS A 28 -11.17 18.76 15.95
CA LYS A 28 -10.85 17.51 16.66
C LYS A 28 -11.13 16.28 15.80
N LYS A 29 -12.26 16.25 15.10
CA LYS A 29 -12.61 15.16 14.17
C LYS A 29 -11.62 15.07 13.01
N LEU A 30 -11.28 16.22 12.41
CA LEU A 30 -10.35 16.27 11.28
C LEU A 30 -8.94 15.83 11.68
N LYS A 31 -8.47 16.20 12.89
CA LYS A 31 -7.20 15.70 13.44
C LYS A 31 -7.18 14.18 13.56
N ALA A 32 -8.24 13.59 14.12
CA ALA A 32 -8.35 12.14 14.23
C ALA A 32 -8.38 11.46 12.86
N GLU A 33 -9.09 12.05 11.89
CA GLU A 33 -9.14 11.57 10.51
C GLU A 33 -7.75 11.59 9.85
N ILE A 34 -6.98 12.67 10.02
CA ILE A 34 -5.61 12.80 9.50
C ILE A 34 -4.67 11.80 10.15
N GLU A 35 -4.74 11.61 11.47
CA GLU A 35 -3.88 10.67 12.18
C GLU A 35 -4.15 9.23 11.72
N ASN A 36 -5.43 8.83 11.62
CA ASN A 36 -5.81 7.53 11.07
C ASN A 36 -5.34 7.39 9.61
N ALA A 37 -5.42 8.46 8.82
CA ALA A 37 -4.95 8.46 7.44
C ALA A 37 -3.42 8.31 7.33
N LYS A 38 -2.64 8.88 8.25
CA LYS A 38 -1.18 8.69 8.33
C LYS A 38 -0.83 7.23 8.65
N GLN A 39 -1.47 6.66 9.68
CA GLN A 39 -1.25 5.26 10.06
C GLN A 39 -1.61 4.31 8.91
N ARG A 40 -2.79 4.53 8.30
CA ARG A 40 -3.23 3.72 7.16
C ARG A 40 -2.31 3.87 5.94
N LYS A 41 -1.76 5.06 5.69
CA LYS A 41 -0.76 5.27 4.63
C LYS A 41 0.45 4.37 4.84
N GLU A 42 1.00 4.34 6.05
CA GLU A 42 2.17 3.52 6.36
C GLU A 42 1.88 2.03 6.20
N GLU A 43 0.72 1.56 6.66
CA GLU A 43 0.28 0.17 6.46
C GLU A 43 0.21 -0.20 4.97
N ILE A 44 -0.41 0.64 4.16
CA ILE A 44 -0.54 0.39 2.72
C ILE A 44 0.84 0.37 2.05
N LEU A 45 1.75 1.26 2.43
CA LEU A 45 3.10 1.28 1.85
C LEU A 45 3.87 -0.01 2.18
N ARG A 46 3.77 -0.51 3.42
CA ARG A 46 4.33 -1.82 3.80
C ARG A 46 3.69 -2.96 3.00
N GLU A 47 2.36 -2.96 2.86
CA GLU A 47 1.66 -4.01 2.11
C GLU A 47 2.05 -4.00 0.61
N ILE A 48 2.23 -2.83 0.00
CA ILE A 48 2.71 -2.72 -1.40
C ILE A 48 4.15 -3.25 -1.53
N GLU A 49 5.01 -3.00 -0.55
CA GLU A 49 6.38 -3.51 -0.53
C GLU A 49 6.39 -5.05 -0.47
N GLU A 50 5.64 -5.66 0.45
CA GLU A 50 5.48 -7.12 0.56
C GLU A 50 4.91 -7.74 -0.72
N ILE A 51 3.93 -7.08 -1.36
CA ILE A 51 3.41 -7.50 -2.66
C ILE A 51 4.52 -7.46 -3.73
N GLY A 52 5.34 -6.42 -3.73
CA GLY A 52 6.49 -6.28 -4.62
C GLY A 52 7.47 -7.44 -4.51
N GLU A 53 7.83 -7.82 -3.28
CA GLU A 53 8.71 -8.96 -2.98
C GLU A 53 8.11 -10.27 -3.49
N LYS A 54 6.86 -10.58 -3.12
CA LYS A 54 6.16 -11.80 -3.56
C LYS A 54 6.05 -11.91 -5.08
N LYS A 55 5.77 -10.81 -5.78
CA LYS A 55 5.79 -10.78 -7.25
C LYS A 55 7.17 -11.12 -7.80
N GLY A 56 8.24 -10.64 -7.16
CA GLY A 56 9.62 -10.99 -7.50
C GLY A 56 9.89 -12.49 -7.34
N GLU A 57 9.48 -13.06 -6.21
CA GLU A 57 9.62 -14.50 -5.92
C GLU A 57 8.88 -15.36 -6.94
N LEU A 58 7.60 -15.06 -7.23
CA LEU A 58 6.80 -15.79 -8.22
C LEU A 58 7.42 -15.73 -9.62
N LYS A 59 7.98 -14.58 -10.01
CA LYS A 59 8.66 -14.42 -11.30
C LYS A 59 9.92 -15.29 -11.38
N ASN A 60 10.71 -15.33 -10.30
CA ASN A 60 11.90 -16.17 -10.22
C ASN A 60 11.53 -17.66 -10.28
N ALA A 61 10.56 -18.09 -9.46
CA ALA A 61 10.05 -19.45 -9.45
C ALA A 61 9.52 -19.89 -10.82
N THR A 62 8.78 -19.01 -11.51
CA THR A 62 8.30 -19.25 -12.88
C THR A 62 9.47 -19.43 -13.87
N SER A 63 10.50 -18.59 -13.78
CA SER A 63 11.69 -18.68 -14.63
C SER A 63 12.45 -20.00 -14.41
N GLU A 64 12.64 -20.39 -13.15
CA GLU A 64 13.31 -21.65 -12.78
C GLU A 64 12.53 -22.87 -13.30
N LYS A 65 11.20 -22.89 -13.12
CA LYS A 65 10.34 -23.98 -13.61
C LYS A 65 10.35 -24.08 -15.13
N ASN A 66 10.32 -22.94 -15.83
CA ASN A 66 10.43 -22.92 -17.29
C ASN A 66 11.77 -23.49 -17.78
N LYS A 67 12.89 -23.15 -17.12
CA LYS A 67 14.20 -23.73 -17.42
C LYS A 67 14.21 -25.25 -17.16
N ALA A 68 13.64 -25.69 -16.04
CA ALA A 68 13.55 -27.11 -15.71
C ALA A 68 12.73 -27.89 -16.74
N ILE A 69 11.58 -27.35 -17.20
CA ILE A 69 10.78 -27.93 -18.27
C ILE A 69 11.60 -28.03 -19.57
N LEU A 70 12.36 -27.00 -19.92
CA LEU A 70 13.18 -26.99 -21.13
C LEU A 70 14.27 -28.07 -21.10
N GLU A 71 14.92 -28.27 -19.95
CA GLU A 71 15.91 -29.33 -19.77
C GLU A 71 15.28 -30.72 -19.76
N LEU A 72 14.13 -30.89 -19.11
CA LEU A 72 13.37 -32.14 -19.14
C LEU A 72 13.02 -32.53 -20.57
N ARG A 73 12.54 -31.59 -21.41
CA ARG A 73 12.21 -31.85 -22.82
C ARG A 73 13.39 -32.35 -23.66
N LYS A 74 14.63 -32.00 -23.30
CA LYS A 74 15.84 -32.47 -24.01
C LYS A 74 16.34 -33.81 -23.49
N ALA A 75 16.00 -34.19 -22.26
CA ALA A 75 16.48 -35.39 -21.60
C ALA A 75 15.94 -36.67 -22.26
N ARG A 76 16.81 -37.69 -22.39
CA ARG A 76 16.47 -39.01 -22.96
C ARG A 76 16.99 -40.12 -22.04
N GLY A 77 16.09 -40.88 -21.42
CA GLY A 77 16.41 -42.04 -20.57
C GLY A 77 17.11 -41.73 -19.23
N LYS A 78 17.66 -40.53 -19.04
CA LYS A 78 18.34 -40.10 -17.80
C LYS A 78 17.97 -38.66 -17.41
N CYS A 79 17.90 -38.42 -16.11
CA CYS A 79 17.68 -37.10 -15.53
C CYS A 79 18.88 -36.18 -15.81
N PRO A 80 18.66 -34.96 -16.36
CA PRO A 80 19.74 -34.04 -16.72
C PRO A 80 20.45 -33.44 -15.49
N VAL A 81 19.88 -33.58 -14.29
CA VAL A 81 20.43 -33.00 -13.05
C VAL A 81 21.25 -34.03 -12.26
N CYS A 82 20.68 -35.21 -12.00
CA CYS A 82 21.29 -36.23 -11.13
C CYS A 82 21.73 -37.51 -11.86
N GLY A 83 21.46 -37.63 -13.17
CA GLY A 83 21.85 -38.81 -13.97
C GLY A 83 21.05 -40.09 -13.70
N ALA A 84 20.08 -40.06 -12.78
CA ALA A 84 19.16 -41.16 -12.51
C ALA A 84 18.34 -41.55 -13.74
N GLU A 85 17.82 -42.77 -13.79
CA GLU A 85 16.93 -43.19 -14.86
C GLU A 85 15.67 -42.31 -14.91
N LEU A 86 15.32 -41.85 -16.11
CA LEU A 86 14.17 -41.00 -16.36
C LEU A 86 13.37 -41.60 -17.52
N THR A 87 12.29 -42.29 -17.18
CA THR A 87 11.34 -42.82 -18.17
C THR A 87 10.58 -41.68 -18.83
N ASP A 88 10.07 -41.94 -20.04
CA ASP A 88 9.29 -40.94 -20.78
C ASP A 88 8.01 -40.55 -20.02
N GLU A 89 7.33 -41.51 -19.38
CA GLU A 89 6.15 -41.28 -18.54
C GLU A 89 6.48 -40.37 -17.34
N HIS A 90 7.56 -40.67 -16.62
CA HIS A 90 7.96 -39.86 -15.47
C HIS A 90 8.37 -38.44 -15.88
N ARG A 91 9.03 -38.30 -17.04
CA ARG A 91 9.37 -36.99 -17.61
C ARG A 91 8.11 -36.18 -17.93
N GLU A 92 7.10 -36.79 -18.54
CA GLU A 92 5.84 -36.13 -18.87
C GLU A 92 5.08 -35.69 -17.62
N ASP A 93 5.05 -36.52 -16.57
CA ASP A 93 4.44 -36.17 -15.28
C ASP A 93 5.13 -34.97 -14.62
N LEU A 94 6.46 -34.93 -14.63
CA LEU A 94 7.23 -33.79 -14.09
C LEU A 94 6.95 -32.50 -14.86
N ILE A 95 6.91 -32.57 -16.20
CA ILE A 95 6.57 -31.41 -17.03
C ILE A 95 5.16 -30.93 -16.71
N LYS A 96 4.18 -31.83 -16.65
CA LYS A 96 2.78 -31.49 -16.33
C LYS A 96 2.67 -30.85 -14.95
N LYS A 97 3.36 -31.39 -13.95
CA LYS A 97 3.40 -30.82 -12.59
C LYS A 97 3.95 -29.39 -12.61
N TYR A 98 5.08 -29.16 -13.26
CA TYR A 98 5.67 -27.82 -13.33
C TYR A 98 4.81 -26.83 -14.12
N THR A 99 4.12 -27.28 -15.17
CA THR A 99 3.15 -26.45 -15.89
C THR A 99 2.00 -26.02 -14.98
N LEU A 100 1.43 -26.94 -14.19
CA LEU A 100 0.36 -26.61 -13.23
C LEU A 100 0.84 -25.65 -12.14
N GLU A 101 2.06 -25.80 -11.64
CA GLU A 101 2.66 -24.87 -10.69
C GLU A 101 2.80 -23.46 -11.30
N ILE A 102 3.29 -23.34 -12.54
CA ILE A 102 3.39 -22.05 -13.25
C ILE A 102 2.01 -21.40 -13.42
N GLU A 103 0.99 -22.18 -13.79
CA GLU A 103 -0.38 -21.66 -13.89
C GLU A 103 -0.91 -21.15 -12.54
N SER A 104 -0.55 -21.82 -11.44
CA SER A 104 -0.91 -21.36 -10.10
C SER A 104 -0.22 -20.04 -9.74
N TYR A 105 1.07 -19.89 -10.05
CA TYR A 105 1.82 -18.65 -9.83
C TYR A 105 1.26 -17.49 -10.66
N ALA A 106 0.79 -17.76 -11.88
CA ALA A 106 0.15 -16.75 -12.72
C ALA A 106 -1.15 -16.22 -12.09
N LYS A 107 -1.99 -17.12 -11.52
CA LYS A 107 -3.22 -16.72 -10.81
C LYS A 107 -2.91 -15.89 -9.56
N GLU A 108 -1.91 -16.28 -8.80
CA GLU A 108 -1.48 -15.52 -7.62
C GLU A 108 -0.92 -14.14 -8.00
N MET A 109 -0.11 -14.07 -9.06
CA MET A 109 0.38 -12.80 -9.62
C MET A 109 -0.77 -11.87 -10.00
N GLU A 110 -1.82 -12.38 -10.64
CA GLU A 110 -3.00 -11.58 -10.96
C GLU A 110 -3.71 -11.04 -9.71
N GLN A 111 -3.83 -11.85 -8.66
CA GLN A 111 -4.43 -11.41 -7.39
C GLN A 111 -3.59 -10.31 -6.73
N LEU A 112 -2.27 -10.49 -6.67
CA LEU A 112 -1.33 -9.50 -6.14
C LEU A 112 -1.41 -8.19 -6.93
N MET A 113 -1.47 -8.24 -8.26
CA MET A 113 -1.61 -7.05 -9.11
C MET A 113 -2.94 -6.31 -8.88
N ARG A 114 -4.04 -7.04 -8.70
CA ARG A 114 -5.34 -6.42 -8.36
C ARG A 114 -5.29 -5.74 -7.01
N ARG A 115 -4.74 -6.42 -6.00
CA ARG A 115 -4.60 -5.86 -4.66
C ARG A 115 -3.71 -4.62 -4.64
N GLU A 116 -2.57 -4.66 -5.32
CA GLU A 116 -1.67 -3.50 -5.44
C GLU A 116 -2.40 -2.29 -6.06
N LYS A 117 -3.23 -2.52 -7.09
CA LYS A 117 -4.03 -1.47 -7.73
C LYS A 117 -5.06 -0.86 -6.77
N GLU A 118 -5.74 -1.67 -5.98
CA GLU A 118 -6.69 -1.22 -4.97
C GLU A 118 -6.00 -0.35 -3.91
N LEU A 119 -4.87 -0.81 -3.38
CA LEU A 119 -4.05 -0.09 -2.41
C LEU A 119 -3.56 1.26 -2.95
N ARG A 120 -3.09 1.31 -4.19
CA ARG A 120 -2.69 2.56 -4.84
C ARG A 120 -3.87 3.53 -5.01
N ALA A 121 -5.07 3.02 -5.30
CA ALA A 121 -6.27 3.87 -5.36
C ALA A 121 -6.69 4.39 -3.98
N GLU A 122 -6.53 3.57 -2.94
CA GLU A 122 -6.75 3.97 -1.54
C GLU A 122 -5.78 5.09 -1.12
N LEU A 123 -4.49 4.98 -1.46
CA LEU A 123 -3.48 6.02 -1.20
C LEU A 123 -3.87 7.38 -1.78
N VAL A 124 -4.44 7.42 -3.00
CA VAL A 124 -4.92 8.68 -3.61
C VAL A 124 -6.01 9.34 -2.77
N ASN A 125 -6.87 8.56 -2.12
CA ASN A 125 -7.91 9.11 -1.24
C ASN A 125 -7.33 9.57 0.09
N ILE A 126 -6.40 8.81 0.67
CA ILE A 126 -5.66 9.18 1.87
C ILE A 126 -4.92 10.50 1.67
N GLU A 127 -4.25 10.70 0.53
CA GLU A 127 -3.55 11.96 0.23
C GLU A 127 -4.50 13.17 0.19
N LYS A 128 -5.75 12.99 -0.24
CA LYS A 128 -6.74 14.08 -0.19
C LYS A 128 -7.10 14.47 1.24
N ILE A 129 -7.15 13.51 2.16
CA ILE A 129 -7.40 13.75 3.59
C ILE A 129 -6.18 14.47 4.18
N LEU A 130 -4.97 13.97 3.93
CA LEU A 130 -3.73 14.55 4.45
C LEU A 130 -3.50 16.00 3.99
N LYS A 131 -3.95 16.37 2.78
CA LYS A 131 -3.90 17.77 2.30
C LYS A 131 -4.67 18.77 3.18
N LYS A 132 -5.64 18.30 3.98
CA LYS A 132 -6.39 19.13 4.93
C LYS A 132 -5.59 19.43 6.21
N GLU A 133 -4.42 18.84 6.40
CA GLU A 133 -3.56 19.09 7.56
C GLU A 133 -3.17 20.56 7.72
N LYS A 134 -2.99 21.28 6.60
CA LYS A 134 -2.78 22.74 6.62
C LYS A 134 -3.94 23.50 7.28
N ASP A 135 -5.16 23.02 7.09
CA ASP A 135 -6.38 23.66 7.61
C ASP A 135 -6.45 23.44 9.13
N VAL A 136 -6.00 22.27 9.60
CA VAL A 136 -5.83 21.99 11.03
C VAL A 136 -4.82 22.95 11.65
N ILE A 137 -3.61 23.03 11.09
CA ILE A 137 -2.54 23.88 11.60
C ILE A 137 -3.00 25.34 11.68
N THR A 138 -3.64 25.84 10.61
CA THR A 138 -4.13 27.23 10.56
C THR A 138 -5.19 27.51 11.63
N ASN A 139 -6.13 26.59 11.85
CA ASN A 139 -7.16 26.78 12.89
C ASN A 139 -6.58 26.65 14.30
N GLU A 140 -5.60 25.77 14.53
CA GLU A 140 -4.89 25.66 15.81
C GLU A 140 -4.12 26.94 16.15
N GLU A 141 -3.41 27.51 15.18
CA GLU A 141 -2.69 28.78 15.37
C GLU A 141 -3.63 29.93 15.76
N ILE A 142 -4.84 29.96 15.21
CA ILE A 142 -5.86 30.96 15.54
C ILE A 142 -6.42 30.68 16.95
N LEU A 143 -6.73 29.43 17.29
CA LEU A 143 -7.23 29.07 18.63
C LEU A 143 -6.20 29.39 19.72
N ASN A 144 -4.91 29.17 19.48
CA ASN A 144 -3.84 29.49 20.42
C ASN A 144 -3.65 31.00 20.65
N GLN A 145 -4.23 31.85 19.79
CA GLN A 145 -4.20 33.32 19.93
C GLN A 145 -5.42 33.88 20.68
N ILE A 146 -6.44 33.05 20.95
CA ILE A 146 -7.66 33.41 21.68
C ILE A 146 -7.46 33.10 23.16
#